data_AF-A0A7J4VDL9-F1
#
_entry.id   AF-A0A7J4VDL9-F1
#
_cell.length_a   1.000
_cell.length_b   1.000
_cell.length_c   1.000
_cell.angle_alpha   90.00
_cell.angle_beta   90.00
_cell.angle_gamma   90.00
#
_symmetry.space_group_name_H-M   'P 1'
#
loop_
_entity.id
_entity.type
_entity.pdbx_description
1 polymer ?
#
loop_
_entity_poly.entity_id
_entity_poly.type
_entity_poly.pdbx_seq_one_letter_code
_entity_poly.pdbx_strand_id
1 'polypeptide(L)'
;EDYNFFIAVLFPAEELKILPYNRVVIDLNGNTTSQFFDKVKEHFEVSENGIPSPAAKGEFSMYIEGKWYGLKLKPEHYENGELKGAETVGDTLDVSILQNWLLEPVLGVDDPRTSKRIDFIGGIRGTGELEKLVNSGKWGVAFSLYPVTVEDLMKISDAGEVMPPKSTWFEPKLRDGLLTHLIEIE
;
A
#
# COMPACT_ATOMS: atom_id res chain seq x y z
N GLU A 1 -22.17 31.12 -10.85
CA GLU A 1 -21.68 30.23 -11.93
C GLU A 1 -21.39 28.85 -11.36
N ASP A 2 -21.90 27.81 -12.02
CA ASP A 2 -21.94 26.44 -11.50
C ASP A 2 -20.55 25.80 -11.34
N TYR A 3 -19.53 26.30 -12.04
CA TYR A 3 -18.14 25.83 -11.88
C TYR A 3 -17.54 26.11 -10.50
N ASN A 4 -18.17 26.94 -9.66
CA ASN A 4 -17.73 27.19 -8.29
C ASN A 4 -18.19 26.09 -7.31
N PHE A 5 -18.98 25.12 -7.79
CA PHE A 5 -19.56 24.07 -6.96
C PHE A 5 -19.23 22.71 -7.55
N PHE A 6 -19.08 21.73 -6.67
CA PHE A 6 -18.99 20.32 -7.06
C PHE A 6 -19.87 19.51 -6.13
N ILE A 7 -20.37 18.38 -6.62
CA ILE A 7 -21.17 17.46 -5.81
C ILE A 7 -20.23 16.75 -4.84
N ALA A 8 -20.53 16.86 -3.55
CA ALA A 8 -19.83 16.13 -2.50
C ALA A 8 -20.76 15.06 -1.90
N VAL A 9 -20.16 13.96 -1.46
CA VAL A 9 -20.85 12.93 -0.66
C VAL A 9 -20.15 12.86 0.69
N LEU A 10 -20.95 12.85 1.75
CA LEU A 10 -20.47 12.76 3.12
C LEU A 10 -20.76 11.35 3.64
N PHE A 11 -19.73 10.68 4.12
CA PHE A 11 -19.83 9.39 4.80
C PHE A 11 -19.48 9.58 6.28
N PRO A 12 -20.26 9.04 7.21
CA PRO A 12 -19.85 8.97 8.61
C PRO A 12 -18.52 8.22 8.72
N ALA A 13 -17.57 8.74 9.49
CA ALA A 13 -16.25 8.10 9.65
C ALA A 13 -16.37 6.67 10.21
N GLU A 14 -17.35 6.42 11.07
CA GLU A 14 -17.64 5.10 11.65
C GLU A 14 -18.18 4.08 10.63
N GLU A 15 -18.69 4.55 9.48
CA GLU A 15 -19.19 3.70 8.39
C GLU A 15 -18.16 3.52 7.26
N LEU A 16 -17.00 4.17 7.38
CA LEU A 16 -15.93 4.11 6.39
C LEU A 16 -14.83 3.15 6.84
N LYS A 17 -14.52 2.16 6.00
CA LYS A 17 -13.38 1.26 6.19
C LYS A 17 -12.29 1.61 5.21
N ILE A 18 -11.07 1.75 5.73
CA ILE A 18 -9.86 1.78 4.90
C ILE A 18 -9.29 0.37 4.89
N LEU A 19 -9.29 -0.25 3.73
CA LEU A 19 -8.72 -1.57 3.51
C LEU A 19 -7.27 -1.46 3.02
N PRO A 20 -6.46 -2.51 3.22
CA PRO A 20 -5.13 -2.60 2.64
C PRO A 20 -5.17 -2.41 1.13
N TYR A 21 -4.11 -1.84 0.60
CA TYR A 21 -3.89 -1.83 -0.84
C TYR A 21 -2.62 -2.61 -1.14
N ASN A 22 -2.77 -3.89 -1.45
CA ASN A 22 -1.66 -4.82 -1.59
C ASN A 22 -0.95 -4.64 -2.94
N ARG A 23 0.29 -5.13 -3.05
CA ARG A 23 1.12 -5.02 -4.26
C ARG A 23 1.45 -6.40 -4.81
N VAL A 24 1.54 -6.51 -6.12
CA VAL A 24 2.19 -7.65 -6.81
C VAL A 24 3.21 -7.11 -7.79
N VAL A 25 4.38 -7.74 -7.88
CA VAL A 25 5.47 -7.34 -8.78
C VAL A 25 5.84 -8.50 -9.71
N ILE A 26 5.98 -8.19 -11.00
CA ILE A 26 5.97 -9.19 -12.09
C ILE A 26 7.12 -10.19 -11.99
N ASP A 27 8.28 -9.73 -11.51
CA ASP A 27 9.48 -10.54 -11.35
C ASP A 27 10.38 -9.94 -10.24
N LEU A 28 11.53 -10.57 -9.98
CA LEU A 28 12.48 -10.16 -8.95
C LEU A 28 13.61 -9.26 -9.49
N ASN A 29 13.37 -8.55 -10.60
CA ASN A 29 14.33 -7.65 -11.24
C ASN A 29 15.65 -8.34 -11.64
N GLY A 30 15.54 -9.54 -12.21
CA GLY A 30 16.69 -10.35 -12.62
C GLY A 30 17.44 -11.04 -11.48
N ASN A 31 17.04 -10.84 -10.21
CA ASN A 31 17.61 -11.56 -9.08
C ASN A 31 17.06 -12.99 -9.00
N THR A 32 17.91 -13.92 -8.59
CA THR A 32 17.43 -15.20 -8.02
C THR A 32 16.74 -14.96 -6.68
N THR A 33 15.92 -15.91 -6.24
CA THR A 33 15.23 -15.83 -4.94
C THR A 33 16.21 -15.61 -3.79
N SER A 34 17.35 -16.32 -3.77
CA SER A 34 18.39 -16.13 -2.74
C SER A 34 18.94 -14.70 -2.75
N GLN A 35 19.33 -14.18 -3.92
CA GLN A 35 19.86 -12.81 -4.04
C GLN A 35 18.82 -11.75 -3.66
N PHE A 36 17.55 -12.00 -4.01
CA PHE A 36 16.45 -11.14 -3.60
C PHE A 36 16.31 -11.10 -2.07
N PHE A 37 16.32 -12.27 -1.41
CA PHE A 37 16.30 -12.34 0.05
C PHE A 37 17.52 -11.67 0.70
N ASP A 38 18.71 -11.84 0.13
CA ASP A 38 19.92 -11.20 0.64
C ASP A 38 19.77 -9.67 0.63
N LYS A 39 19.28 -9.09 -0.48
CA LYS A 39 19.00 -7.65 -0.59
C LYS A 39 17.88 -7.18 0.35
N VAL A 40 16.79 -7.94 0.47
CA VAL A 40 15.70 -7.60 1.41
C VAL A 40 16.22 -7.59 2.84
N LYS A 41 17.09 -8.55 3.20
CA LYS A 41 17.71 -8.65 4.53
C LYS A 41 18.71 -7.54 4.83
N GLU A 42 19.13 -6.73 3.85
CA GLU A 42 19.95 -5.54 4.12
C GLU A 42 19.15 -4.54 4.96
N HIS A 43 17.85 -4.34 4.66
CA HIS A 43 17.00 -3.33 5.31
C HIS A 43 15.90 -3.90 6.20
N PHE A 44 15.49 -5.15 5.99
CA PHE A 44 14.37 -5.77 6.70
C PHE A 44 14.82 -6.97 7.54
N GLU A 45 14.21 -7.12 8.71
CA GLU A 45 14.14 -8.38 9.41
C GLU A 45 13.12 -9.27 8.70
N VAL A 46 13.50 -10.52 8.41
CA VAL A 46 12.66 -11.47 7.68
C VAL A 46 12.35 -12.66 8.59
N SER A 47 11.06 -12.93 8.81
CA SER A 47 10.59 -14.11 9.53
C SER A 47 9.92 -15.11 8.59
N GLU A 48 10.19 -16.39 8.80
CA GLU A 48 9.45 -17.45 8.11
C GLU A 48 8.05 -17.65 8.72
N ASN A 49 7.15 -18.26 7.95
CA ASN A 49 5.76 -18.51 8.35
C ASN A 49 5.03 -17.21 8.75
N GLY A 50 5.24 -16.15 7.95
CA GLY A 50 4.55 -14.89 8.13
C GLY A 50 3.04 -15.06 8.04
N ILE A 51 2.31 -14.28 8.82
CA ILE A 51 0.84 -14.23 8.73
C ILE A 51 0.51 -13.52 7.41
N PRO A 52 -0.42 -14.02 6.57
CA PRO A 52 -0.71 -13.41 5.26
C PRO A 52 -1.13 -11.94 5.33
N SER A 53 -1.81 -11.55 6.41
CA SER A 53 -2.19 -10.17 6.69
C SER A 53 -1.40 -9.67 7.90
N PRO A 54 -0.61 -8.59 7.76
CA PRO A 54 0.15 -8.03 8.88
C PRO A 54 -0.80 -7.53 9.97
N ALA A 55 -0.38 -7.68 11.23
CA ALA A 55 -1.24 -7.42 12.38
C ALA A 55 -1.13 -5.97 12.90
N ALA A 56 -0.03 -5.28 12.55
CA ALA A 56 0.24 -3.92 13.00
C ALA A 56 0.94 -3.09 11.91
N LYS A 57 0.90 -1.76 12.08
CA LYS A 57 1.69 -0.80 11.29
C LYS A 57 3.18 -1.11 11.40
N GLY A 58 3.92 -0.94 10.31
CA GLY A 58 5.34 -1.28 10.22
C GLY A 58 5.62 -2.78 10.00
N GLU A 59 4.57 -3.59 9.87
CA GLU A 59 4.67 -5.00 9.49
C GLU A 59 4.19 -5.20 8.05
N PHE A 60 4.89 -6.05 7.31
CA PHE A 60 4.54 -6.43 5.96
C PHE A 60 4.52 -7.94 5.84
N SER A 61 3.70 -8.46 4.93
CA SER A 61 3.72 -9.87 4.58
C SER A 61 4.09 -10.04 3.12
N MET A 62 5.12 -10.82 2.85
CA MET A 62 5.63 -11.09 1.52
C MET A 62 5.34 -12.53 1.11
N TYR A 63 4.72 -12.72 -0.05
CA TYR A 63 4.47 -14.04 -0.62
C TYR A 63 5.34 -14.27 -1.86
N ILE A 64 6.14 -15.33 -1.79
CA ILE A 64 7.07 -15.73 -2.86
C ILE A 64 7.25 -17.25 -2.81
N GLU A 65 7.29 -17.90 -3.96
CA GLU A 65 7.51 -19.36 -4.08
C GLU A 65 6.61 -20.22 -3.17
N GLY A 66 5.33 -19.84 -3.06
CA GLY A 66 4.34 -20.61 -2.30
C GLY A 66 4.36 -20.37 -0.79
N LYS A 67 5.16 -19.44 -0.28
CA LYS A 67 5.35 -19.22 1.17
C LYS A 67 5.17 -17.76 1.57
N TRP A 68 4.60 -17.57 2.76
CA TRP A 68 4.50 -16.28 3.42
C TRP A 68 5.69 -16.02 4.34
N TYR A 69 6.22 -14.81 4.25
CA TYR A 69 7.29 -14.28 5.09
C TYR A 69 6.81 -12.98 5.73
N GLY A 70 7.15 -12.76 7.00
CA GLY A 70 6.95 -11.47 7.65
C GLY A 70 8.16 -10.58 7.42
N LEU A 71 7.94 -9.30 7.15
CA LEU A 71 8.99 -8.30 7.04
C LEU A 71 8.75 -7.18 8.06
N LYS A 72 9.84 -6.70 8.67
CA LYS A 72 9.87 -5.48 9.49
C LYS A 72 11.09 -4.67 9.12
N LEU A 73 10.95 -3.37 8.90
CA LEU A 73 12.11 -2.51 8.67
C LEU A 73 12.99 -2.53 9.92
N LYS A 74 14.31 -2.71 9.75
CA LYS A 74 15.23 -2.87 10.88
C LYS A 74 15.22 -1.63 11.80
N PRO A 75 15.42 -1.82 13.12
CA PRO A 75 15.47 -0.71 14.08
C PRO A 75 16.53 0.36 13.78
N GLU A 76 17.61 0.01 13.07
CA GLU A 76 18.67 0.94 12.68
C GLU A 76 18.20 2.06 11.73
N HIS A 77 17.08 1.87 11.03
CA HIS A 77 16.42 2.88 10.21
C HIS A 77 15.56 3.86 11.03
N TYR A 78 15.47 3.67 12.34
CA TYR A 78 14.73 4.54 13.24
C TYR A 78 15.65 5.29 14.21
N GLU A 79 15.26 6.51 14.59
CA GLU A 79 15.90 7.33 15.61
C GLU A 79 14.82 7.91 16.52
N ASN A 80 14.92 7.70 17.83
CA ASN A 80 13.91 8.12 18.81
C ASN A 80 12.47 7.64 18.51
N GLY A 81 12.33 6.52 17.79
CA GLY A 81 11.03 5.97 17.37
C GLY A 81 10.48 6.54 16.07
N GLU A 82 11.21 7.43 15.40
CA GLU A 82 10.84 8.02 14.12
C GLU A 82 11.71 7.48 12.98
N LEU A 83 11.17 7.43 11.77
CA LEU A 83 11.90 6.95 10.58
C LEU A 83 12.99 7.96 10.19
N LYS A 84 14.24 7.51 10.12
CA LYS A 84 15.36 8.37 9.70
C LYS A 84 15.17 8.85 8.28
N GLY A 85 15.33 10.15 8.07
CA GLY A 85 15.25 10.77 6.74
C GLY A 85 13.83 10.90 6.19
N ALA A 86 12.79 10.68 6.99
CA ALA A 86 11.44 11.07 6.63
C ALA A 86 11.35 12.61 6.58
N GLU A 87 10.95 13.16 5.43
CA GLU A 87 10.76 14.60 5.25
C GLU A 87 9.29 15.00 5.43
N THR A 88 8.39 14.04 5.18
CA THR A 88 6.94 14.21 5.22
C THR A 88 6.29 13.18 6.13
N VAL A 89 5.07 13.45 6.61
CA VAL A 89 4.26 12.45 7.32
C VAL A 89 4.00 11.25 6.40
N GLY A 90 3.79 11.51 5.11
CA GLY A 90 3.63 10.49 4.08
C GLY A 90 4.77 9.46 3.99
N ASP A 91 6.01 9.85 4.27
CA ASP A 91 7.19 8.96 4.21
C ASP A 91 7.15 7.87 5.29
N THR A 92 6.44 8.13 6.38
CA THR A 92 6.30 7.19 7.51
C THR A 92 5.25 6.12 7.30
N LEU A 93 4.47 6.19 6.21
CA LEU A 93 3.46 5.18 5.90
C LEU A 93 4.10 3.92 5.34
N ASP A 94 3.55 2.76 5.68
CA ASP A 94 4.00 1.45 5.21
C ASP A 94 4.13 1.37 3.68
N VAL A 95 3.21 2.01 2.95
CA VAL A 95 3.24 2.10 1.48
C VAL A 95 4.49 2.82 0.95
N SER A 96 4.93 3.87 1.63
CA SER A 96 6.14 4.64 1.30
C SER A 96 7.39 3.89 1.75
N ILE A 97 7.35 3.27 2.94
CA ILE A 97 8.45 2.43 3.43
C ILE A 97 8.71 1.27 2.46
N LEU A 98 7.67 0.56 2.06
CA LEU A 98 7.79 -0.54 1.09
C LEU A 98 8.33 -0.03 -0.26
N GLN A 99 7.82 1.11 -0.73
CA GLN A 99 8.27 1.73 -1.99
C GLN A 99 9.77 2.06 -1.94
N ASN A 100 10.19 2.86 -0.95
CA ASN A 100 11.51 3.46 -0.87
C ASN A 100 12.61 2.48 -0.46
N TRP A 101 12.27 1.45 0.32
CA TRP A 101 13.26 0.50 0.87
C TRP A 101 13.25 -0.88 0.21
N LEU A 102 12.25 -1.18 -0.63
CA LEU A 102 12.14 -2.49 -1.27
C LEU A 102 11.77 -2.39 -2.76
N LEU A 103 10.64 -1.77 -3.11
CA LEU A 103 10.13 -1.81 -4.49
C LEU A 103 11.07 -1.09 -5.47
N GLU A 104 11.51 0.12 -5.13
CA GLU A 104 12.45 0.87 -5.95
C GLU A 104 13.87 0.26 -5.91
N PRO A 105 14.56 0.19 -4.75
CA PRO A 105 15.97 -0.19 -4.72
C PRO A 105 16.23 -1.68 -5.04
N VAL A 106 15.30 -2.58 -4.70
CA VAL A 106 15.50 -4.03 -4.90
C VAL A 106 14.81 -4.50 -6.17
N LEU A 107 13.57 -4.08 -6.40
CA LEU A 107 12.74 -4.56 -7.51
C LEU A 107 12.74 -3.63 -8.74
N GLY A 108 13.32 -2.43 -8.66
CA GLY A 108 13.39 -1.49 -9.78
C GLY A 108 12.02 -0.99 -10.22
N VAL A 109 11.14 -0.71 -9.25
CA VAL A 109 9.84 -0.08 -9.48
C VAL A 109 9.95 1.39 -9.04
N ASP A 110 10.38 2.25 -9.94
CA ASP A 110 10.66 3.67 -9.62
C ASP A 110 9.39 4.46 -9.27
N ASP A 111 8.42 4.54 -10.19
CA ASP A 111 7.13 5.18 -9.93
C ASP A 111 5.96 4.18 -10.03
N PRO A 112 5.28 3.86 -8.92
CA PRO A 112 4.13 2.95 -8.90
C PRO A 112 2.94 3.45 -9.74
N ARG A 113 2.87 4.74 -10.10
CA ARG A 113 1.78 5.27 -10.94
C ARG A 113 1.93 4.87 -12.41
N THR A 114 3.16 4.68 -12.87
CA THR A 114 3.48 4.51 -14.30
C THR A 114 4.14 3.18 -14.61
N SER A 115 4.72 2.52 -13.61
CA SER A 115 5.38 1.23 -13.78
C SER A 115 4.38 0.13 -14.16
N LYS A 116 4.68 -0.58 -15.26
CA LYS A 116 3.93 -1.75 -15.72
C LYS A 116 4.33 -3.04 -15.00
N ARG A 117 5.34 -2.99 -14.15
CA ARG A 117 5.89 -4.15 -13.42
C ARG A 117 5.20 -4.39 -12.08
N ILE A 118 4.30 -3.51 -11.68
CA ILE A 118 3.54 -3.58 -10.44
C ILE A 118 2.04 -3.49 -10.72
N ASP A 119 1.24 -4.21 -9.93
CA ASP A 119 -0.21 -4.04 -9.89
C ASP A 119 -0.70 -4.01 -8.43
N PHE A 120 -1.91 -3.52 -8.25
CA PHE A 120 -2.45 -3.13 -6.95
C PHE A 120 -3.74 -3.88 -6.67
N ILE A 121 -3.72 -4.66 -5.60
CA ILE A 121 -4.82 -5.56 -5.23
C ILE A 121 -5.54 -4.98 -4.01
N GLY A 122 -6.76 -4.50 -4.20
CA GLY A 122 -7.57 -3.98 -3.11
C GLY A 122 -7.86 -5.06 -2.07
N GLY A 123 -7.75 -4.69 -0.78
CA GLY A 123 -7.86 -5.62 0.35
C GLY A 123 -9.19 -6.37 0.41
N ILE A 124 -10.24 -5.89 -0.25
CA ILE A 124 -11.53 -6.59 -0.39
C ILE A 124 -11.41 -7.97 -1.04
N ARG A 125 -10.37 -8.20 -1.86
CA ARG A 125 -10.11 -9.52 -2.47
C ARG A 125 -9.44 -10.50 -1.52
N GLY A 126 -8.88 -10.00 -0.41
CA GLY A 126 -8.10 -10.79 0.53
C GLY A 126 -6.74 -11.25 0.01
N THR A 127 -5.98 -11.91 0.87
CA THR A 127 -4.62 -12.39 0.59
C THR A 127 -4.59 -13.63 -0.31
N GLY A 128 -5.67 -14.41 -0.36
CA GLY A 128 -5.78 -15.56 -1.27
C GLY A 128 -5.68 -15.19 -2.76
N GLU A 129 -6.10 -13.96 -3.14
CA GLU A 129 -5.88 -13.46 -4.50
C GLU A 129 -4.38 -13.22 -4.77
N LEU A 130 -3.61 -12.76 -3.78
CA LEU A 130 -2.17 -12.57 -3.91
C LEU A 130 -1.46 -13.91 -4.16
N GLU A 131 -1.83 -14.94 -3.40
CA GLU A 131 -1.30 -16.29 -3.58
C GLU A 131 -1.62 -16.81 -4.98
N LYS A 132 -2.88 -16.68 -5.42
CA LYS A 132 -3.31 -17.11 -6.76
C LYS A 132 -2.54 -16.39 -7.86
N LEU A 133 -2.31 -15.08 -7.72
CA LEU A 133 -1.57 -14.28 -8.71
C LEU A 133 -0.12 -14.74 -8.84
N VAL A 134 0.57 -14.98 -7.72
CA VAL A 134 1.95 -15.47 -7.73
C VAL A 134 2.01 -16.93 -8.22
N ASN A 135 1.15 -17.79 -7.71
CA ASN A 135 1.11 -19.22 -8.07
C ASN A 135 0.71 -19.47 -9.53
N SER A 136 0.05 -18.50 -10.19
CA SER A 136 -0.24 -18.56 -11.62
C SER A 136 1.01 -18.39 -12.51
N GLY A 137 2.14 -17.94 -11.93
CA GLY A 137 3.36 -17.59 -12.65
C GLY A 137 3.30 -16.24 -13.37
N LYS A 138 2.17 -15.52 -13.29
CA LYS A 138 2.04 -14.16 -13.85
C LYS A 138 2.81 -13.11 -13.04
N TRP A 139 3.00 -13.36 -11.74
CA TRP A 139 3.64 -12.44 -10.81
C TRP A 139 4.72 -13.19 -10.02
N GLY A 140 5.85 -12.53 -9.76
CA GLY A 140 6.99 -13.14 -9.07
C GLY A 140 6.89 -13.04 -7.55
N VAL A 141 6.30 -11.96 -7.03
CA VAL A 141 6.19 -11.70 -5.59
C VAL A 141 4.96 -10.85 -5.28
N ALA A 142 4.35 -11.06 -4.12
CA ALA A 142 3.27 -10.23 -3.59
C ALA A 142 3.60 -9.67 -2.22
N PHE A 143 3.03 -8.51 -1.91
CA PHE A 143 3.14 -7.83 -0.62
C PHE A 143 1.74 -7.48 -0.10
N SER A 144 1.42 -7.96 1.09
CA SER A 144 0.27 -7.51 1.88
C SER A 144 0.73 -6.46 2.88
N LEU A 145 -0.04 -5.38 3.00
CA LEU A 145 0.27 -4.25 3.87
C LEU A 145 -0.78 -4.12 4.98
N TYR A 146 -0.40 -3.44 6.06
CA TYR A 146 -1.35 -2.99 7.06
C TYR A 146 -2.15 -1.79 6.49
N PRO A 147 -3.47 -1.71 6.73
CA PRO A 147 -4.27 -0.60 6.20
C PRO A 147 -3.85 0.72 6.84
N VAL A 148 -3.76 1.77 6.02
CA VAL A 148 -3.69 3.16 6.51
C VAL A 148 -4.92 3.45 7.35
N THR A 149 -4.76 4.18 8.45
CA THR A 149 -5.85 4.55 9.34
C THR A 149 -6.48 5.90 8.94
N VAL A 150 -7.69 6.18 9.44
CA VAL A 150 -8.28 7.52 9.31
C VAL A 150 -7.39 8.56 9.98
N GLU A 151 -6.75 8.21 11.10
CA GLU A 151 -5.81 9.08 11.80
C GLU A 151 -4.59 9.45 10.93
N ASP A 152 -4.01 8.47 10.22
CA ASP A 152 -2.90 8.75 9.27
C ASP A 152 -3.34 9.73 8.18
N LEU A 153 -4.58 9.57 7.67
CA LEU A 153 -5.13 10.45 6.64
C LEU A 153 -5.35 11.88 7.16
N MET A 154 -5.87 12.01 8.38
CA MET A 154 -6.04 13.31 9.03
C MET A 154 -4.68 13.98 9.26
N LYS A 155 -3.67 13.24 9.73
CA LYS A 155 -2.31 13.78 9.94
C LYS A 155 -1.68 14.34 8.65
N ILE A 156 -1.81 13.62 7.54
CA ILE A 156 -1.31 14.07 6.24
C ILE A 156 -2.06 15.33 5.78
N SER A 157 -3.38 15.37 5.97
CA SER A 157 -4.20 16.55 5.64
C SER A 157 -3.82 17.76 6.50
N ASP A 158 -3.65 17.58 7.81
CA ASP A 158 -3.28 18.64 8.75
C ASP A 158 -1.87 19.19 8.47
N ALA A 159 -0.99 18.35 7.93
CA ALA A 159 0.33 18.76 7.44
C ALA A 159 0.30 19.49 6.08
N GLY A 160 -0.86 19.56 5.42
CA GLY A 160 -0.98 20.12 4.06
C GLY A 160 -0.31 19.26 2.98
N GLU A 161 -0.08 17.99 3.28
CA GLU A 161 0.60 17.04 2.41
C GLU A 161 -0.39 16.26 1.53
N VAL A 162 0.15 15.51 0.57
CA VAL A 162 -0.64 14.63 -0.32
C VAL A 162 -0.33 13.17 0.01
N MET A 163 -1.37 12.34 0.09
CA MET A 163 -1.22 10.90 0.26
C MET A 163 -0.29 10.31 -0.83
N PRO A 164 0.61 9.39 -0.47
CA PRO A 164 1.37 8.64 -1.46
C PRO A 164 0.45 7.92 -2.44
N PRO A 165 0.91 7.61 -3.66
CA PRO A 165 0.06 6.97 -4.66
C PRO A 165 -0.42 5.60 -4.22
N LYS A 166 -1.69 5.29 -4.53
CA LYS A 166 -2.29 3.97 -4.31
C LYS A 166 -2.18 3.53 -2.84
N SER A 167 -2.34 4.45 -1.89
CA SER A 167 -2.15 4.17 -0.46
C SER A 167 -3.35 3.56 0.23
N THR A 168 -4.56 3.85 -0.24
CA THR A 168 -5.80 3.51 0.47
C THR A 168 -6.85 2.89 -0.44
N TRP A 169 -7.67 2.02 0.12
CA TRP A 169 -8.88 1.50 -0.51
C TRP A 169 -10.08 1.75 0.43
N PHE A 170 -10.95 2.69 0.07
CA PHE A 170 -12.14 2.99 0.85
C PHE A 170 -13.29 2.04 0.52
N GLU A 171 -13.98 1.57 1.56
CA GLU A 171 -15.26 0.88 1.46
C GLU A 171 -16.29 1.50 2.45
N PRO A 172 -17.56 1.68 2.04
CA PRO A 172 -18.09 1.41 0.71
C PRO A 172 -17.56 2.39 -0.32
N LYS A 173 -17.31 1.92 -1.54
CA LYS A 173 -17.19 2.85 -2.68
C LYS A 173 -18.54 3.51 -2.95
N LEU A 174 -18.51 4.77 -3.36
CA LEU A 174 -19.69 5.41 -3.91
C LEU A 174 -20.18 4.54 -5.07
N ARG A 175 -21.46 4.15 -5.05
CA ARG A 175 -22.04 3.43 -6.18
C ARG A 175 -22.23 4.44 -7.30
N ASP A 176 -21.46 4.26 -8.38
CA ASP A 176 -21.57 5.09 -9.57
C ASP A 176 -23.01 5.02 -10.15
N GLY A 177 -23.50 6.14 -10.71
CA GLY A 177 -24.80 6.21 -11.38
C GLY A 177 -25.86 7.12 -10.74
N LEU A 178 -25.54 7.84 -9.66
CA LEU A 178 -26.42 8.88 -9.13
C LEU A 178 -26.26 10.16 -9.96
N LEU A 179 -27.28 10.50 -10.75
CA LEU A 179 -27.36 11.79 -11.45
C LEU A 179 -28.20 12.76 -10.60
N THR A 180 -27.60 13.87 -10.19
CA THR A 180 -28.32 14.99 -9.57
C THR A 180 -28.35 16.16 -10.55
N HIS A 181 -29.56 16.62 -10.89
CA HIS A 181 -29.77 17.83 -11.69
C HIS A 181 -30.72 18.74 -10.91
N LEU A 182 -30.20 19.89 -10.45
CA LEU A 182 -31.02 20.90 -9.79
C LEU A 182 -31.84 21.60 -10.89
N ILE A 183 -33.17 21.49 -10.81
CA ILE A 183 -34.07 22.22 -11.69
C ILE A 183 -34.39 23.55 -11.01
N GLU A 184 -34.06 24.66 -11.67
CA GLU A 184 -34.51 25.98 -11.22
C GLU A 184 -36.02 26.10 -11.44
N ILE A 185 -36.74 26.48 -10.40
CA ILE A 185 -38.16 26.83 -10.48
C ILE A 185 -38.21 28.36 -10.46
N GLU A 186 -38.63 28.96 -11.58
CA GLU A 186 -38.91 30.41 -11.70
C GLU A 186 -40.05 30.86 -10.78
#